data_AF-A0A974P5A7-F1
#
_entry.id   AF-A0A974P5A7-F1
#
_cell.length_a   1.000
_cell.length_b   1.000
_cell.length_c   1.000
_cell.angle_alpha   90.00
_cell.angle_beta   90.00
_cell.angle_gamma   90.00
#
_symmetry.space_group_name_H-M   'P 1'
#
loop_
_entity.id
_entity.type
_entity.pdbx_description
1 polymer ?
#
loop_
_entity_poly.entity_id
_entity_poly.type
_entity_poly.pdbx_seq_one_letter_code
_entity_poly.pdbx_strand_id
1 'polypeptide(L)'
;MPISYLSAAQISALSATVLQSLSTTKTQQLTSTQVGALSVTGIESLSVSQVAALSATQVKGLKATQISHFSSSVVFNTAQLTALSASQVGGLSASQIAALDTTRIAALAATQVGGLSAAGLSGLNATQISALSATQVKGLTTSQIKGLTAADIDEFNLTQIGGFTATQIGVLATTHLAQFDATEMASLSATQVKGLNTLQLRDMDSATLGRLTASQVGALSSTQVGAIAATNFAALAPGALAALSATQIAGLSSSGLSALDTTQIAALTTTQVQGLTATQVRGLETTDFGKFTSGQIGALTATQFGALSATNLAGLDQTQVRGLTTTQTGGFTATQMASLSDADFAELATTQVAALTATQVGGLSITNLTGLSATQFAALDPSKIRGLTASQLGGLGPPTSRGSHRPRSSACQPPRSALCRPPTSPR
;
A
#
# COMPACT_ATOMS: atom_id res chain seq x y z
N MET A 1 26.65 -28.57 59.68
CA MET A 1 27.28 -28.15 58.41
C MET A 1 26.45 -27.06 57.77
N PRO A 2 27.04 -26.00 57.20
CA PRO A 2 26.29 -24.98 56.47
C PRO A 2 25.62 -25.60 55.25
N ILE A 3 24.40 -25.16 54.93
CA ILE A 3 23.63 -25.74 53.81
C ILE A 3 24.33 -25.54 52.46
N SER A 4 25.20 -24.53 52.34
CA SER A 4 26.05 -24.27 51.18
C SER A 4 27.02 -25.39 50.82
N TYR A 5 27.33 -26.31 51.76
CA TYR A 5 28.26 -27.43 51.53
C TYR A 5 27.56 -28.66 50.92
N LEU A 6 26.22 -28.67 50.86
CA LEU A 6 25.48 -29.78 50.25
C LEU A 6 25.61 -29.76 48.72
N SER A 7 25.78 -30.92 48.11
CA SER A 7 25.78 -31.03 46.64
C SER A 7 24.39 -30.76 46.07
N ALA A 8 24.31 -30.44 44.77
CA ALA A 8 23.03 -30.31 44.06
C ALA A 8 22.14 -31.56 44.21
N ALA A 9 22.73 -32.75 44.15
CA ALA A 9 22.00 -34.00 44.35
C ALA A 9 21.44 -34.12 45.78
N GLN A 10 22.22 -33.75 46.80
CA GLN A 10 21.75 -33.75 48.18
C GLN A 10 20.62 -32.73 48.39
N ILE A 11 20.71 -31.55 47.77
CA ILE A 11 19.65 -30.53 47.82
C ILE A 11 18.36 -31.04 47.15
N SER A 12 18.46 -31.70 45.99
CA SER A 12 17.30 -32.27 45.29
C SER A 12 16.56 -33.35 46.09
N ALA A 13 17.26 -34.00 47.03
CA ALA A 13 16.72 -35.06 47.89
C ALA A 13 16.13 -34.54 49.21
N LEU A 14 16.22 -33.24 49.51
CA LEU A 14 15.61 -32.67 50.71
C LEU A 14 14.09 -32.75 50.64
N SER A 15 13.46 -33.15 51.75
CA SER A 15 12.00 -33.18 51.85
C SER A 15 11.41 -31.78 51.99
N ALA A 16 10.14 -31.63 51.61
CA ALA A 16 9.38 -30.39 51.78
C ALA A 16 9.41 -29.88 53.24
N THR A 17 9.31 -30.79 54.22
CA THR A 17 9.36 -30.44 55.65
C THR A 17 10.72 -29.86 56.04
N VAL A 18 11.83 -30.44 55.55
CA VAL A 18 13.17 -29.91 55.82
C VAL A 18 13.32 -28.53 55.21
N LEU A 19 12.87 -28.35 53.96
CA LEU A 19 12.92 -27.06 53.29
C LEU A 19 12.10 -25.99 54.03
N GLN A 20 10.89 -26.29 54.48
CA GLN A 20 10.07 -25.37 55.28
C GLN A 20 10.68 -25.00 56.63
N SER A 21 11.45 -25.91 57.25
CA SER A 21 12.13 -25.65 58.52
C SER A 21 13.34 -24.71 58.42
N LEU A 22 13.81 -24.39 57.20
CA LEU A 22 14.94 -23.49 57.00
C LEU A 22 14.57 -22.06 57.39
N SER A 23 15.36 -21.43 58.25
CA SER A 23 15.26 -19.99 58.48
C SER A 23 15.66 -19.21 57.23
N THR A 24 15.18 -17.97 57.08
CA THR A 24 15.56 -17.07 55.98
C THR A 24 17.08 -16.87 55.88
N THR A 25 17.79 -16.84 57.01
CA THR A 25 19.26 -16.80 57.06
C THR A 25 19.91 -18.05 56.45
N LYS A 26 19.35 -19.24 56.71
CA LYS A 26 19.83 -20.47 56.08
C LYS A 26 19.46 -20.52 54.60
N THR A 27 18.28 -20.05 54.22
CA THR A 27 17.88 -19.93 52.81
C THR A 27 18.86 -19.04 52.03
N GLN A 28 19.32 -17.94 52.61
CA GLN A 28 20.35 -17.06 52.02
C GLN A 28 21.73 -17.71 51.85
N GLN A 29 22.00 -18.83 52.52
CA GLN A 29 23.26 -19.56 52.36
C GLN A 29 23.25 -20.52 51.16
N LEU A 30 22.10 -20.77 50.52
CA LEU A 30 22.06 -21.58 49.30
C LEU A 30 22.84 -20.89 48.17
N THR A 31 23.55 -21.65 47.36
CA THR A 31 24.12 -21.15 46.09
C THR A 31 23.07 -21.18 44.98
N SER A 32 23.30 -20.46 43.88
CA SER A 32 22.43 -20.51 42.69
C SER A 32 22.29 -21.94 42.14
N THR A 33 23.38 -22.70 42.08
CA THR A 33 23.38 -24.12 41.66
C THR A 33 22.49 -24.97 42.55
N GLN A 34 22.52 -24.73 43.87
CA GLN A 34 21.67 -25.46 44.82
C GLN A 34 20.19 -25.07 44.67
N VAL A 35 19.87 -23.78 44.48
CA VAL A 35 18.49 -23.34 44.22
C VAL A 35 17.95 -23.98 42.94
N GLY A 36 18.73 -24.05 41.86
CA GLY A 36 18.36 -24.74 40.62
C GLY A 36 18.25 -26.26 40.72
N ALA A 37 18.75 -26.84 41.80
CA ALA A 37 18.67 -28.27 42.09
C ALA A 37 17.45 -28.66 42.94
N LEU A 38 16.72 -27.70 43.50
CA LEU A 38 15.50 -27.97 44.26
C LEU A 38 14.49 -28.75 43.39
N SER A 39 13.88 -29.78 43.95
CA SER A 39 12.80 -30.49 43.26
C SER A 39 11.56 -29.59 43.11
N VAL A 40 10.66 -29.92 42.18
CA VAL A 40 9.39 -29.21 42.00
C VAL A 40 8.58 -29.18 43.30
N THR A 41 8.45 -30.32 43.98
CA THR A 41 7.81 -30.43 45.30
C THR A 41 8.53 -29.59 46.37
N GLY A 42 9.85 -29.43 46.25
CA GLY A 42 10.63 -28.57 47.11
C GLY A 42 10.29 -27.09 46.89
N ILE A 43 10.19 -26.66 45.63
CA ILE A 43 9.80 -25.29 45.24
C ILE A 43 8.39 -24.97 45.73
N GLU A 44 7.42 -25.87 45.53
CA GLU A 44 6.03 -25.72 46.00
C GLU A 44 5.95 -25.53 47.52
N SER A 45 6.90 -26.12 48.26
CA SER A 45 6.93 -26.07 49.72
C SER A 45 7.57 -24.82 50.32
N LEU A 46 8.25 -23.99 49.52
CA LEU A 46 8.91 -22.79 50.02
C LEU A 46 7.88 -21.74 50.47
N SER A 47 8.06 -21.23 51.69
CA SER A 47 7.22 -20.15 52.22
C SER A 47 7.53 -18.81 51.57
N VAL A 48 6.57 -17.88 51.63
CA VAL A 48 6.73 -16.50 51.09
C VAL A 48 7.96 -15.81 51.68
N SER A 49 8.23 -15.97 52.98
CA SER A 49 9.39 -15.37 53.64
C SER A 49 10.71 -15.97 53.18
N GLN A 50 10.76 -17.27 52.91
CA GLN A 50 11.94 -17.93 52.36
C GLN A 50 12.21 -17.48 50.93
N VAL A 51 11.17 -17.40 50.08
CA VAL A 51 11.35 -16.91 48.71
C VAL A 51 11.78 -15.44 48.72
N ALA A 52 11.16 -14.59 49.54
CA ALA A 52 11.56 -13.18 49.68
C ALA A 52 13.01 -13.01 50.17
N ALA A 53 13.53 -13.97 50.93
CA ALA A 53 14.92 -13.97 51.40
C ALA A 53 15.95 -14.39 50.34
N LEU A 54 15.55 -14.99 49.21
CA LEU A 54 16.49 -15.33 48.13
C LEU A 54 17.05 -14.06 47.47
N SER A 55 18.37 -14.00 47.35
CA SER A 55 19.07 -12.94 46.64
C SER A 55 18.87 -13.03 45.12
N ALA A 56 19.12 -11.92 44.42
CA ALA A 56 19.16 -11.86 42.95
C ALA A 56 20.07 -12.94 42.34
N THR A 57 21.24 -13.19 42.93
CA THR A 57 22.18 -14.22 42.46
C THR A 57 21.62 -15.63 42.62
N GLN A 58 20.92 -15.91 43.72
CA GLN A 58 20.30 -17.21 43.98
C GLN A 58 19.13 -17.47 43.03
N VAL A 59 18.28 -16.46 42.80
CA VAL A 59 17.12 -16.55 41.91
C VAL A 59 17.52 -16.86 40.47
N LYS A 60 18.68 -16.38 40.00
CA LYS A 60 19.24 -16.77 38.69
C LYS A 60 19.45 -18.27 38.53
N GLY A 61 19.60 -19.00 39.64
CA GLY A 61 19.73 -20.46 39.65
C GLY A 61 18.45 -21.23 39.30
N LEU A 62 17.27 -20.61 39.45
CA LEU A 62 16.00 -21.26 39.14
C LEU A 62 15.92 -21.66 37.66
N LYS A 63 15.37 -22.83 37.37
CA LYS A 63 15.01 -23.24 36.02
C LYS A 63 13.66 -22.64 35.64
N ALA A 64 13.45 -22.35 34.37
CA ALA A 64 12.16 -21.86 33.87
C ALA A 64 10.99 -22.77 34.27
N THR A 65 11.21 -24.10 34.24
CA THR A 65 10.21 -25.11 34.63
C THR A 65 9.92 -25.18 36.13
N GLN A 66 10.71 -24.53 36.99
CA GLN A 66 10.44 -24.47 38.42
C GLN A 66 9.52 -23.29 38.80
N ILE A 67 9.51 -22.23 38.00
CA ILE A 67 8.94 -20.94 38.42
C ILE A 67 7.41 -21.00 38.54
N SER A 68 6.73 -21.72 37.66
CA SER A 68 5.27 -21.91 37.72
C SER A 68 4.79 -22.71 38.93
N HIS A 69 5.70 -23.34 39.68
CA HIS A 69 5.38 -24.20 40.82
C HIS A 69 5.48 -23.46 42.17
N PHE A 70 5.89 -22.19 42.21
CA PHE A 70 5.71 -21.42 43.43
C PHE A 70 4.21 -21.23 43.73
N SER A 71 3.85 -21.23 45.01
CA SER A 71 2.47 -20.94 45.40
C SER A 71 2.02 -19.57 44.91
N SER A 72 0.72 -19.40 44.65
CA SER A 72 0.16 -18.13 44.15
C SER A 72 0.33 -16.96 45.13
N SER A 73 0.65 -17.21 46.40
CA SER A 73 0.97 -16.19 47.40
C SER A 73 2.40 -15.66 47.28
N VAL A 74 3.28 -16.32 46.54
CA VAL A 74 4.66 -15.88 46.30
C VAL A 74 4.66 -14.85 45.17
N VAL A 75 5.11 -13.64 45.50
CA VAL A 75 5.35 -12.56 44.52
C VAL A 75 6.82 -12.16 44.60
N PHE A 76 7.56 -12.39 43.52
CA PHE A 76 8.97 -11.97 43.44
C PHE A 76 9.09 -10.45 43.61
N ASN A 77 10.09 -10.00 44.35
CA ASN A 77 10.36 -8.56 44.46
C ASN A 77 11.10 -8.03 43.21
N THR A 78 11.26 -6.72 43.10
CA THR A 78 11.89 -6.08 41.92
C THR A 78 13.33 -6.54 41.69
N ALA A 79 14.14 -6.73 42.74
CA ALA A 79 15.52 -7.22 42.61
C ALA A 79 15.59 -8.67 42.12
N GLN A 80 14.62 -9.50 42.53
CA GLN A 80 14.50 -10.88 42.05
C GLN A 80 14.01 -10.93 40.61
N LEU A 81 12.96 -10.16 40.28
CA LEU A 81 12.42 -10.10 38.92
C LEU A 81 13.47 -9.64 37.92
N THR A 82 14.17 -8.54 38.19
CA THR A 82 15.25 -8.02 37.32
C THR A 82 16.44 -8.97 37.18
N ALA A 83 16.60 -9.93 38.09
CA ALA A 83 17.64 -10.95 38.00
C ALA A 83 17.27 -12.14 37.11
N LEU A 84 15.98 -12.41 36.90
CA LEU A 84 15.51 -13.51 36.04
C LEU A 84 15.88 -13.26 34.57
N SER A 85 16.25 -14.30 33.85
CA SER A 85 16.36 -14.27 32.39
C SER A 85 14.98 -14.22 31.72
N ALA A 86 14.94 -13.88 30.43
CA ALA A 86 13.71 -13.94 29.63
C ALA A 86 13.04 -15.31 29.66
N SER A 87 13.82 -16.40 29.55
CA SER A 87 13.30 -17.78 29.63
C SER A 87 12.69 -18.09 31.00
N GLN A 88 13.28 -17.57 32.08
CA GLN A 88 12.74 -17.74 33.42
C GLN A 88 11.44 -16.94 33.62
N VAL A 89 11.38 -15.70 33.13
CA VAL A 89 10.14 -14.89 33.13
C VAL A 89 9.03 -15.57 32.33
N GLY A 90 9.36 -16.22 31.22
CA GLY A 90 8.42 -17.05 30.46
C GLY A 90 7.91 -18.29 31.19
N GLY A 91 8.56 -18.70 32.29
CA GLY A 91 8.10 -19.75 33.19
C GLY A 91 7.09 -19.29 34.24
N LEU A 92 6.80 -17.99 34.35
CA LEU A 92 5.73 -17.49 35.21
C LEU A 92 4.37 -17.89 34.64
N SER A 93 3.48 -18.38 35.51
CA SER A 93 2.08 -18.62 35.16
C SER A 93 1.31 -17.30 35.00
N ALA A 94 0.17 -17.34 34.31
CA ALA A 94 -0.70 -16.17 34.16
C ALA A 94 -1.14 -15.59 35.52
N SER A 95 -1.44 -16.45 36.51
CA SER A 95 -1.81 -15.99 37.86
C SER A 95 -0.66 -15.30 38.60
N GLN A 96 0.58 -15.76 38.43
CA GLN A 96 1.75 -15.11 39.02
C GLN A 96 2.04 -13.75 38.37
N ILE A 97 1.80 -13.64 37.06
CA ILE A 97 1.95 -12.38 36.32
C ILE A 97 0.85 -11.40 36.72
N ALA A 98 -0.40 -11.85 36.81
CA ALA A 98 -1.53 -11.03 37.26
C ALA A 98 -1.35 -10.50 38.69
N ALA A 99 -0.60 -11.19 39.54
CA ALA A 99 -0.28 -10.75 40.90
C ALA A 99 0.82 -9.68 40.99
N LEU A 100 1.50 -9.35 39.88
CA LEU A 100 2.53 -8.30 39.86
C LEU A 100 1.88 -6.91 39.89
N ASP A 101 2.27 -6.07 40.84
CA ASP A 101 1.87 -4.67 40.80
C ASP A 101 2.61 -3.86 39.72
N THR A 102 2.17 -2.62 39.49
CA THR A 102 2.74 -1.73 38.48
C THR A 102 4.22 -1.43 38.70
N THR A 103 4.69 -1.42 39.95
CA THR A 103 6.11 -1.20 40.27
C THR A 103 6.97 -2.37 39.79
N ARG A 104 6.47 -3.61 39.97
CA ARG A 104 7.16 -4.82 39.47
C ARG A 104 7.12 -4.92 37.95
N ILE A 105 5.99 -4.60 37.32
CA ILE A 105 5.88 -4.56 35.86
C ILE A 105 6.83 -3.52 35.26
N ALA A 106 6.86 -2.30 35.81
CA ALA A 106 7.75 -1.23 35.35
C ALA A 106 9.25 -1.57 35.54
N ALA A 107 9.59 -2.44 36.50
CA ALA A 107 10.96 -2.88 36.73
C ALA A 107 11.48 -3.91 35.71
N LEU A 108 10.60 -4.58 34.95
CA LEU A 108 11.03 -5.58 33.97
C LEU A 108 11.84 -4.95 32.83
N ALA A 109 12.94 -5.57 32.43
CA ALA A 109 13.64 -5.19 31.22
C ALA A 109 12.84 -5.56 29.97
N ALA A 110 13.07 -4.87 28.84
CA ALA A 110 12.40 -5.17 27.57
C ALA A 110 12.59 -6.62 27.12
N THR A 111 13.78 -7.20 27.35
CA THR A 111 14.07 -8.60 27.06
C THR A 111 13.25 -9.58 27.91
N GLN A 112 12.91 -9.20 29.14
CA GLN A 112 12.07 -9.99 30.04
C GLN A 112 10.61 -9.93 29.63
N VAL A 113 10.11 -8.75 29.22
CA VAL A 113 8.77 -8.57 28.65
C VAL A 113 8.60 -9.42 27.38
N GLY A 114 9.61 -9.46 26.51
CA GLY A 114 9.65 -10.37 25.36
C GLY A 114 9.71 -11.87 25.72
N GLY A 115 10.01 -12.20 26.98
CA GLY A 115 9.99 -13.55 27.51
C GLY A 115 8.63 -14.00 28.06
N LEU A 116 7.69 -13.09 28.32
CA LEU A 116 6.36 -13.43 28.84
C LEU A 116 5.63 -14.38 27.88
N SER A 117 4.95 -15.39 28.41
CA SER A 117 4.06 -16.23 27.60
C SER A 117 2.88 -15.40 27.06
N ALA A 118 2.27 -15.84 25.95
CA ALA A 118 1.09 -15.17 25.39
C ALA A 118 -0.06 -15.10 26.40
N ALA A 119 -0.31 -16.19 27.14
CA ALA A 119 -1.32 -16.23 28.20
C ALA A 119 -0.97 -15.31 29.38
N GLY A 120 0.32 -15.15 29.68
CA GLY A 120 0.78 -14.22 30.70
C GLY A 120 0.57 -12.76 30.31
N LEU A 121 0.86 -12.41 29.06
CA LEU A 121 0.65 -11.07 28.53
C LEU A 121 -0.84 -10.71 28.45
N SER A 122 -1.68 -11.62 27.94
CA SER A 122 -3.14 -11.48 27.84
C SER A 122 -3.85 -11.51 29.21
N GLY A 123 -3.12 -11.92 30.27
CA GLY A 123 -3.62 -11.88 31.65
C GLY A 123 -3.29 -10.59 32.40
N LEU A 124 -2.53 -9.67 31.81
CA LEU A 124 -2.36 -8.32 32.36
C LEU A 124 -3.66 -7.55 32.19
N ASN A 125 -3.90 -6.58 33.06
CA ASN A 125 -4.99 -5.62 32.90
C ASN A 125 -4.48 -4.25 32.44
N ALA A 126 -5.40 -3.36 32.06
CA ALA A 126 -5.10 -1.99 31.65
C ALA A 126 -4.17 -1.18 32.58
N THR A 127 -4.25 -1.39 33.91
CA THR A 127 -3.36 -0.71 34.86
C THR A 127 -1.93 -1.24 34.79
N GLN A 128 -1.76 -2.55 34.62
CA GLN A 128 -0.46 -3.19 34.44
C GLN A 128 0.13 -2.89 33.06
N ILE A 129 -0.67 -2.92 31.99
CA ILE A 129 -0.24 -2.52 30.64
C ILE A 129 0.19 -1.05 30.63
N SER A 130 -0.55 -0.17 31.31
CA SER A 130 -0.17 1.24 31.44
C SER A 130 1.15 1.46 32.18
N ALA A 131 1.61 0.51 32.99
CA ALA A 131 2.91 0.55 33.66
C ALA A 131 4.08 0.15 32.75
N LEU A 132 3.82 -0.44 31.57
CA LEU A 132 4.85 -0.73 30.59
C LEU A 132 5.31 0.57 29.91
N SER A 133 6.62 0.79 29.91
CA SER A 133 7.24 1.86 29.13
C SER A 133 7.24 1.55 27.63
N ALA A 134 7.39 2.58 26.80
CA ALA A 134 7.56 2.41 25.36
C ALA A 134 8.75 1.48 25.00
N THR A 135 9.83 1.50 25.80
CA THR A 135 10.99 0.61 25.61
C THR A 135 10.63 -0.86 25.86
N GLN A 136 9.80 -1.13 26.87
CA GLN A 136 9.32 -2.48 27.16
C GLN A 136 8.35 -2.97 26.09
N VAL A 137 7.46 -2.11 25.57
CA VAL A 137 6.56 -2.45 24.45
C VAL A 137 7.34 -2.83 23.20
N LYS A 138 8.45 -2.15 22.87
CA LYS A 138 9.37 -2.56 21.78
C LYS A 138 9.97 -3.96 21.99
N GLY A 139 10.03 -4.43 23.24
CA GLY A 139 10.51 -5.76 23.59
C GLY A 139 9.50 -6.88 23.32
N LEU A 140 8.21 -6.56 23.09
CA LEU A 140 7.21 -7.57 22.74
C LEU A 140 7.55 -8.22 21.38
N THR A 141 7.48 -9.53 21.34
CA THR A 141 7.73 -10.30 20.12
C THR A 141 6.51 -10.27 19.20
N THR A 142 6.71 -10.46 17.90
CA THR A 142 5.60 -10.55 16.94
C THR A 142 4.66 -11.72 17.23
N SER A 143 5.17 -12.82 17.78
CA SER A 143 4.35 -13.96 18.23
C SER A 143 3.43 -13.59 19.39
N GLN A 144 3.92 -12.80 20.35
CA GLN A 144 3.08 -12.28 21.44
C GLN A 144 1.99 -11.35 20.90
N ILE A 145 2.35 -10.39 20.03
CA ILE A 145 1.38 -9.45 19.44
C ILE A 145 0.30 -10.15 18.62
N LYS A 146 0.68 -11.18 17.85
CA LYS A 146 -0.29 -11.98 17.07
C LYS A 146 -1.25 -12.77 17.96
N GLY A 147 -0.85 -13.09 19.20
CA GLY A 147 -1.66 -13.82 20.16
C GLY A 147 -2.58 -12.94 21.01
N LEU A 148 -2.47 -11.61 20.93
CA LEU A 148 -3.35 -10.69 21.64
C LEU A 148 -4.78 -10.77 21.10
N THR A 149 -5.75 -10.54 21.98
CA THR A 149 -7.15 -10.35 21.60
C THR A 149 -7.46 -8.88 21.31
N ALA A 150 -8.65 -8.59 20.76
CA ALA A 150 -9.10 -7.20 20.60
C ALA A 150 -9.21 -6.47 21.95
N ALA A 151 -9.67 -7.15 23.01
CA ALA A 151 -9.74 -6.59 24.35
C ALA A 151 -8.34 -6.25 24.89
N ASP A 152 -7.35 -7.10 24.63
CA ASP A 152 -5.97 -6.83 25.07
C ASP A 152 -5.39 -5.60 24.37
N ILE A 153 -5.79 -5.33 23.13
CA ILE A 153 -5.35 -4.15 22.37
C ILE A 153 -5.96 -2.88 22.95
N ASP A 154 -7.21 -2.91 23.39
CA ASP A 154 -7.90 -1.78 24.05
C ASP A 154 -7.27 -1.39 25.40
N GLU A 155 -6.45 -2.26 25.99
CA GLU A 155 -5.72 -1.97 27.23
C GLU A 155 -4.47 -1.08 27.01
N PHE A 156 -3.99 -0.96 25.77
CA PHE A 156 -2.84 -0.13 25.43
C PHE A 156 -3.26 1.33 25.32
N ASN A 157 -2.57 2.24 26.01
CA ASN A 157 -2.78 3.67 25.82
C ASN A 157 -1.81 4.26 24.79
N LEU A 158 -1.98 5.54 24.45
CA LEU A 158 -1.16 6.27 23.46
C LEU A 158 0.36 6.14 23.68
N THR A 159 0.83 6.08 24.93
CA THR A 159 2.26 5.91 25.23
C THR A 159 2.76 4.54 24.80
N GLN A 160 1.97 3.48 25.08
CA GLN A 160 2.33 2.13 24.63
C GLN A 160 2.13 1.98 23.11
N ILE A 161 1.07 2.53 22.53
CA ILE A 161 0.84 2.52 21.08
C ILE A 161 2.01 3.20 20.33
N GLY A 162 2.48 4.35 20.81
CA GLY A 162 3.68 5.03 20.29
C GLY A 162 4.99 4.23 20.50
N GLY A 163 4.96 3.23 21.38
CA GLY A 163 6.06 2.30 21.63
C GLY A 163 6.18 1.20 20.58
N PHE A 164 5.13 0.85 19.85
CA PHE A 164 5.19 -0.22 18.84
C PHE A 164 6.22 0.09 17.74
N THR A 165 6.93 -0.93 17.30
CA THR A 165 7.79 -0.90 16.13
C THR A 165 6.98 -1.16 14.86
N ALA A 166 7.52 -0.76 13.70
CA ALA A 166 6.91 -1.08 12.40
C ALA A 166 6.66 -2.59 12.21
N THR A 167 7.59 -3.44 12.68
CA THR A 167 7.45 -4.90 12.60
C THR A 167 6.31 -5.43 13.47
N GLN A 168 6.07 -4.83 14.64
CA GLN A 168 4.95 -5.21 15.51
C GLN A 168 3.60 -4.75 14.91
N ILE A 169 3.54 -3.54 14.34
CA ILE A 169 2.35 -3.08 13.60
C ILE A 169 2.02 -4.01 12.43
N GLY A 170 3.03 -4.46 11.69
CA GLY A 170 2.88 -5.35 10.54
C GLY A 170 2.33 -6.75 10.85
N VAL A 171 2.20 -7.13 12.12
CA VAL A 171 1.61 -8.42 12.53
C VAL A 171 0.27 -8.30 13.24
N LEU A 172 -0.24 -7.07 13.45
CA LEU A 172 -1.58 -6.85 13.99
C LEU A 172 -2.65 -7.38 13.04
N ALA A 173 -3.68 -8.03 13.58
CA ALA A 173 -4.87 -8.35 12.79
C ALA A 173 -5.61 -7.07 12.39
N THR A 174 -6.34 -7.09 11.28
CA THR A 174 -7.18 -5.94 10.87
C THR A 174 -8.26 -5.62 11.90
N THR A 175 -8.74 -6.62 12.64
CA THR A 175 -9.66 -6.45 13.78
C THR A 175 -9.05 -5.68 14.95
N HIS A 176 -7.73 -5.73 15.13
CA HIS A 176 -7.01 -4.94 16.14
C HIS A 176 -6.82 -3.50 15.66
N LEU A 177 -6.45 -3.31 14.38
CA LEU A 177 -6.33 -1.98 13.79
C LEU A 177 -7.67 -1.22 13.82
N ALA A 178 -8.79 -1.93 13.67
CA ALA A 178 -10.13 -1.35 13.77
C ALA A 178 -10.52 -0.90 15.20
N GLN A 179 -9.85 -1.42 16.24
CA GLN A 179 -10.09 -0.95 17.61
C GLN A 179 -9.51 0.45 17.85
N PHE A 180 -8.37 0.77 17.22
CA PHE A 180 -7.71 2.04 17.44
C PHE A 180 -8.60 3.21 17.07
N ASP A 181 -8.78 4.13 18.00
CA ASP A 181 -9.61 5.29 17.81
C ASP A 181 -8.96 6.32 16.82
N ALA A 182 -9.59 7.48 16.57
CA ALA A 182 -9.02 8.45 15.64
C ALA A 182 -7.74 9.12 16.20
N THR A 183 -7.68 9.29 17.52
CA THR A 183 -6.53 9.84 18.24
C THR A 183 -5.37 8.83 18.25
N GLU A 184 -5.68 7.57 18.51
CA GLU A 184 -4.72 6.46 18.52
C GLU A 184 -4.16 6.20 17.13
N MET A 185 -5.03 6.14 16.12
CA MET A 185 -4.59 6.05 14.72
C MET A 185 -3.70 7.23 14.35
N ALA A 186 -4.08 8.47 14.69
CA ALA A 186 -3.25 9.66 14.41
C ALA A 186 -1.93 9.70 15.19
N SER A 187 -1.82 8.99 16.31
CA SER A 187 -0.58 8.90 17.11
C SER A 187 0.50 8.02 16.48
N LEU A 188 0.12 7.13 15.55
CA LEU A 188 1.08 6.28 14.85
C LEU A 188 2.01 7.13 13.98
N SER A 189 3.32 6.99 14.19
CA SER A 189 4.33 7.64 13.38
C SER A 189 4.34 7.13 11.94
N ALA A 190 4.88 7.93 11.01
CA ALA A 190 5.12 7.52 9.62
C ALA A 190 5.92 6.20 9.50
N THR A 191 6.88 5.96 10.41
CA THR A 191 7.66 4.72 10.45
C THR A 191 6.80 3.52 10.86
N GLN A 192 5.92 3.68 11.84
CA GLN A 192 4.98 2.63 12.27
C GLN A 192 3.97 2.31 11.16
N VAL A 193 3.42 3.33 10.50
CA VAL A 193 2.47 3.16 9.39
C VAL A 193 3.10 2.45 8.19
N LYS A 194 4.38 2.72 7.89
CA LYS A 194 5.16 1.94 6.91
C LYS A 194 5.30 0.46 7.27
N GLY A 195 5.05 0.08 8.53
CA GLY A 195 5.01 -1.30 8.99
C GLY A 195 3.77 -2.08 8.53
N LEU A 196 2.69 -1.40 8.14
CA LEU A 196 1.48 -2.06 7.64
C LEU A 196 1.79 -2.89 6.40
N ASN A 197 1.47 -4.18 6.42
CA ASN A 197 1.66 -5.03 5.26
C ASN A 197 0.50 -4.87 4.25
N THR A 198 0.70 -5.39 3.03
CA THR A 198 -0.28 -5.25 1.95
C THR A 198 -1.59 -6.02 2.20
N LEU A 199 -1.57 -7.11 2.98
CA LEU A 199 -2.78 -7.83 3.35
C LEU A 199 -3.62 -7.02 4.35
N GLN A 200 -2.98 -6.37 5.32
CA GLN A 200 -3.66 -5.47 6.25
C GLN A 200 -4.35 -4.33 5.47
N LEU A 201 -3.65 -3.66 4.57
CA LEU A 201 -4.22 -2.53 3.79
C LEU A 201 -5.34 -2.96 2.83
N ARG A 202 -5.25 -4.17 2.28
CA ARG A 202 -6.29 -4.76 1.43
C ARG A 202 -7.55 -5.10 2.22
N ASP A 203 -7.38 -5.64 3.43
CA ASP A 203 -8.46 -6.23 4.23
C ASP A 203 -9.00 -5.27 5.32
N MET A 204 -8.37 -4.11 5.53
CA MET A 204 -8.89 -3.03 6.38
C MET A 204 -10.17 -2.46 5.79
N ASP A 205 -11.12 -2.09 6.65
CA ASP A 205 -12.33 -1.40 6.21
C ASP A 205 -12.09 0.08 5.89
N SER A 206 -13.09 0.67 5.23
CA SER A 206 -13.09 2.09 4.84
C SER A 206 -13.05 3.03 6.05
N ALA A 207 -13.71 2.68 7.15
CA ALA A 207 -13.74 3.50 8.36
C ALA A 207 -12.33 3.63 8.97
N THR A 208 -11.61 2.52 9.12
CA THR A 208 -10.26 2.49 9.70
C THR A 208 -9.25 3.18 8.78
N LEU A 209 -9.34 2.97 7.46
CA LEU A 209 -8.49 3.68 6.49
C LEU A 209 -8.76 5.19 6.48
N GLY A 210 -10.01 5.61 6.61
CA GLY A 210 -10.40 7.03 6.66
C GLY A 210 -9.89 7.78 7.90
N ARG A 211 -9.43 7.06 8.94
CA ARG A 211 -8.81 7.66 10.14
C ARG A 211 -7.34 8.01 9.95
N LEU A 212 -6.68 7.48 8.91
CA LEU A 212 -5.30 7.82 8.62
C LEU A 212 -5.18 9.29 8.25
N THR A 213 -4.23 9.98 8.87
CA THR A 213 -3.93 11.36 8.52
C THR A 213 -3.23 11.45 7.15
N ALA A 214 -3.26 12.63 6.54
CA ALA A 214 -2.57 12.86 5.27
C ALA A 214 -1.07 12.55 5.33
N SER A 215 -0.40 12.86 6.44
CA SER A 215 1.02 12.54 6.63
C SER A 215 1.28 11.04 6.67
N GLN A 216 0.38 10.27 7.31
CA GLN A 216 0.49 8.82 7.38
C GLN A 216 0.23 8.15 6.04
N VAL A 217 -0.79 8.61 5.29
CA VAL A 217 -1.06 8.14 3.92
C VAL A 217 0.13 8.47 3.00
N GLY A 218 0.66 9.69 3.08
CA GLY A 218 1.85 10.10 2.33
C GLY A 218 3.12 9.30 2.69
N ALA A 219 3.18 8.69 3.87
CA ALA A 219 4.30 7.84 4.28
C ALA A 219 4.26 6.42 3.68
N LEU A 220 3.11 5.94 3.19
CA LEU A 220 3.00 4.58 2.62
C LEU A 220 3.91 4.42 1.39
N SER A 221 4.48 3.23 1.18
CA SER A 221 5.14 2.92 -0.09
C SER A 221 4.13 2.81 -1.25
N SER A 222 4.60 2.91 -2.50
CA SER A 222 3.75 2.68 -3.69
C SER A 222 3.12 1.28 -3.68
N THR A 223 3.84 0.27 -3.21
CA THR A 223 3.31 -1.11 -3.06
C THR A 223 2.19 -1.18 -2.03
N GLN A 224 2.31 -0.45 -0.91
CA GLN A 224 1.26 -0.36 0.11
C GLN A 224 0.03 0.37 -0.43
N VAL A 225 0.22 1.50 -1.11
CA VAL A 225 -0.88 2.27 -1.73
C VAL A 225 -1.61 1.43 -2.77
N GLY A 226 -0.88 0.70 -3.63
CA GLY A 226 -1.48 -0.20 -4.62
C GLY A 226 -2.21 -1.41 -4.05
N ALA A 227 -1.99 -1.75 -2.77
CA ALA A 227 -2.68 -2.84 -2.09
C ALA A 227 -4.02 -2.43 -1.46
N ILE A 228 -4.29 -1.13 -1.33
CA ILE A 228 -5.56 -0.62 -0.81
C ILE A 228 -6.69 -1.05 -1.76
N ALA A 229 -7.76 -1.63 -1.22
CA ALA A 229 -8.91 -2.04 -2.01
C ALA A 229 -9.56 -0.83 -2.70
N ALA A 230 -9.96 -0.98 -3.97
CA ALA A 230 -10.52 0.12 -4.78
C ALA A 230 -11.68 0.84 -4.07
N THR A 231 -12.57 0.09 -3.42
CA THR A 231 -13.72 0.61 -2.68
C THR A 231 -13.36 1.48 -1.49
N ASN A 232 -12.14 1.35 -0.96
CA ASN A 232 -11.72 2.09 0.24
C ASN A 232 -11.10 3.44 -0.10
N PHE A 233 -10.76 3.71 -1.37
CA PHE A 233 -10.25 5.02 -1.76
C PHE A 233 -11.28 6.14 -1.54
N ALA A 234 -12.58 5.85 -1.67
CA ALA A 234 -13.65 6.80 -1.37
C ALA A 234 -13.67 7.27 0.10
N ALA A 235 -13.03 6.54 1.01
CA ALA A 235 -12.94 6.89 2.43
C ALA A 235 -11.77 7.81 2.77
N LEU A 236 -10.80 7.97 1.85
CA LEU A 236 -9.65 8.85 2.07
C LEU A 236 -10.06 10.31 1.85
N ALA A 237 -9.76 11.16 2.83
CA ALA A 237 -9.98 12.59 2.66
C ALA A 237 -9.14 13.15 1.48
N PRO A 238 -9.62 14.19 0.77
CA PRO A 238 -8.89 14.77 -0.36
C PRO A 238 -7.46 15.22 0.00
N GLY A 239 -7.25 15.71 1.23
CA GLY A 239 -5.92 16.07 1.73
C GLY A 239 -4.95 14.88 1.85
N ALA A 240 -5.46 13.67 2.09
CA ALA A 240 -4.64 12.46 2.12
C ALA A 240 -4.17 12.04 0.71
N LEU A 241 -5.03 12.21 -0.30
CA LEU A 241 -4.65 12.00 -1.69
C LEU A 241 -3.62 13.03 -2.15
N ALA A 242 -3.80 14.30 -1.78
CA ALA A 242 -2.83 15.37 -2.08
C ALA A 242 -1.44 15.14 -1.44
N ALA A 243 -1.36 14.35 -0.37
CA ALA A 243 -0.10 14.01 0.29
C ALA A 243 0.67 12.85 -0.37
N LEU A 244 0.06 12.12 -1.33
CA LEU A 244 0.75 11.08 -2.08
C LEU A 244 1.78 11.68 -3.05
N SER A 245 2.91 11.03 -3.24
CA SER A 245 3.85 11.36 -4.32
C SER A 245 3.36 10.86 -5.67
N ALA A 246 3.90 11.40 -6.76
CA ALA A 246 3.68 10.89 -8.12
C ALA A 246 3.99 9.38 -8.25
N THR A 247 5.03 8.89 -7.54
CA THR A 247 5.39 7.46 -7.52
C THR A 247 4.35 6.59 -6.82
N GLN A 248 3.73 7.08 -5.74
CA GLN A 248 2.64 6.37 -5.07
C GLN A 248 1.37 6.36 -5.94
N ILE A 249 1.06 7.47 -6.61
CA ILE A 249 -0.06 7.57 -7.57
C ILE A 249 0.12 6.61 -8.74
N ALA A 250 1.35 6.45 -9.25
CA ALA A 250 1.68 5.44 -10.27
C ALA A 250 1.43 3.99 -9.80
N GLY A 251 1.40 3.76 -8.48
CA GLY A 251 1.11 2.46 -7.87
C GLY A 251 -0.38 2.12 -7.74
N LEU A 252 -1.29 3.07 -7.97
CA LEU A 252 -2.73 2.83 -7.90
C LEU A 252 -3.19 1.87 -9.01
N SER A 253 -4.20 1.04 -8.73
CA SER A 253 -4.92 0.33 -9.79
C SER A 253 -5.82 1.30 -10.57
N SER A 254 -6.17 0.96 -11.82
CA SER A 254 -7.14 1.75 -12.59
C SER A 254 -8.52 1.78 -11.92
N SER A 255 -8.92 0.67 -11.28
CA SER A 255 -10.16 0.61 -10.49
C SER A 255 -10.12 1.48 -9.24
N GLY A 256 -8.96 1.57 -8.57
CA GLY A 256 -8.77 2.49 -7.44
C GLY A 256 -8.85 3.96 -7.88
N LEU A 257 -8.28 4.29 -9.04
CA LEU A 257 -8.39 5.64 -9.61
C LEU A 257 -9.84 5.99 -10.00
N SER A 258 -10.56 5.05 -10.62
CA SER A 258 -11.96 5.23 -11.04
C SER A 258 -12.93 5.31 -9.83
N ALA A 259 -12.56 4.72 -8.70
CA ALA A 259 -13.31 4.79 -7.46
C ALA A 259 -13.24 6.16 -6.75
N LEU A 260 -12.31 7.04 -7.16
CA LEU A 260 -12.23 8.40 -6.62
C LEU A 260 -13.41 9.25 -7.11
N ASP A 261 -13.94 10.08 -6.21
CA ASP A 261 -14.95 11.08 -6.53
C ASP A 261 -14.35 12.37 -7.14
N THR A 262 -15.21 13.30 -7.57
CA THR A 262 -14.80 14.57 -8.18
C THR A 262 -13.95 15.44 -7.25
N THR A 263 -14.23 15.45 -5.94
CA THR A 263 -13.50 16.27 -4.96
C THR A 263 -12.11 15.68 -4.70
N GLN A 264 -12.03 14.36 -4.63
CA GLN A 264 -10.81 13.58 -4.48
C GLN A 264 -9.91 13.72 -5.70
N ILE A 265 -10.45 13.58 -6.91
CA ILE A 265 -9.71 13.83 -8.16
C ILE A 265 -9.24 15.28 -8.21
N ALA A 266 -10.11 16.26 -7.93
CA ALA A 266 -9.73 17.68 -7.95
C ALA A 266 -8.61 18.04 -6.95
N ALA A 267 -8.44 17.28 -5.87
CA ALA A 267 -7.34 17.47 -4.92
C ALA A 267 -5.99 16.93 -5.41
N LEU A 268 -5.96 16.13 -6.48
CA LEU A 268 -4.70 15.70 -7.09
C LEU A 268 -3.98 16.91 -7.72
N THR A 269 -2.71 17.06 -7.40
CA THR A 269 -1.83 18.06 -8.02
C THR A 269 -1.51 17.68 -9.47
N THR A 270 -1.14 18.66 -10.29
CA THR A 270 -0.70 18.41 -11.67
C THR A 270 0.54 17.51 -11.74
N THR A 271 1.45 17.59 -10.75
CA THR A 271 2.60 16.68 -10.62
C THR A 271 2.18 15.23 -10.35
N GLN A 272 1.15 15.01 -9.53
CA GLN A 272 0.59 13.68 -9.29
C GLN A 272 -0.08 13.13 -10.55
N VAL A 273 -0.82 13.97 -11.29
CA VAL A 273 -1.47 13.59 -12.56
C VAL A 273 -0.42 13.23 -13.63
N GLN A 274 0.70 13.94 -13.69
CA GLN A 274 1.86 13.56 -14.52
C GLN A 274 2.47 12.21 -14.12
N GLY A 275 2.32 11.82 -12.85
CA GLY A 275 2.76 10.52 -12.33
C GLY A 275 1.90 9.34 -12.77
N LEU A 276 0.69 9.56 -13.28
CA LEU A 276 -0.16 8.46 -13.76
C LEU A 276 0.54 7.69 -14.89
N THR A 277 0.37 6.39 -14.93
CA THR A 277 0.87 5.57 -16.03
C THR A 277 -0.09 5.63 -17.22
N ALA A 278 0.44 5.41 -18.42
CA ALA A 278 -0.36 5.25 -19.64
C ALA A 278 -1.45 4.17 -19.48
N THR A 279 -1.14 3.08 -18.76
CA THR A 279 -2.11 2.01 -18.47
C THR A 279 -3.24 2.45 -17.55
N GLN A 280 -2.93 3.23 -16.49
CA GLN A 280 -3.97 3.77 -15.61
C GLN A 280 -4.89 4.73 -16.37
N VAL A 281 -4.31 5.66 -17.15
CA VAL A 281 -5.07 6.65 -17.93
C VAL A 281 -5.96 5.98 -18.99
N ARG A 282 -5.45 4.97 -19.70
CA ARG A 282 -6.25 4.17 -20.65
C ARG A 282 -7.35 3.35 -19.97
N GLY A 283 -7.17 3.00 -18.71
CA GLY A 283 -8.13 2.20 -17.93
C GLY A 283 -9.28 2.99 -17.32
N LEU A 284 -9.27 4.32 -17.43
CA LEU A 284 -10.35 5.19 -16.98
C LEU A 284 -11.59 5.08 -17.88
N GLU A 285 -12.77 5.21 -17.29
CA GLU A 285 -14.03 5.32 -18.02
C GLU A 285 -14.26 6.75 -18.51
N THR A 286 -15.19 6.96 -19.45
CA THR A 286 -15.49 8.31 -19.97
C THR A 286 -16.00 9.25 -18.90
N THR A 287 -16.78 8.73 -17.95
CA THR A 287 -17.30 9.47 -16.79
C THR A 287 -16.20 9.92 -15.83
N ASP A 288 -15.06 9.22 -15.80
CA ASP A 288 -13.94 9.60 -14.94
C ASP A 288 -13.24 10.86 -15.44
N PHE A 289 -13.16 11.08 -16.76
CA PHE A 289 -12.56 12.30 -17.31
C PHE A 289 -13.33 13.56 -16.92
N GLY A 290 -14.65 13.47 -16.71
CA GLY A 290 -15.46 14.56 -16.17
C GLY A 290 -15.13 14.94 -14.72
N LYS A 291 -14.40 14.09 -13.98
CA LYS A 291 -13.93 14.39 -12.62
C LYS A 291 -12.66 15.25 -12.60
N PHE A 292 -11.89 15.25 -13.69
CA PHE A 292 -10.66 16.01 -13.80
C PHE A 292 -10.94 17.47 -14.18
N THR A 293 -10.22 18.37 -13.52
CA THR A 293 -10.18 19.78 -13.93
C THR A 293 -9.44 19.95 -15.25
N SER A 294 -9.72 21.03 -15.99
CA SER A 294 -9.01 21.36 -17.22
C SER A 294 -7.48 21.50 -17.00
N GLY A 295 -7.06 22.03 -15.85
CA GLY A 295 -5.64 22.13 -15.49
C GLY A 295 -4.98 20.77 -15.29
N GLN A 296 -5.71 19.78 -14.77
CA GLN A 296 -5.20 18.42 -14.60
C GLN A 296 -5.15 17.68 -15.95
N ILE A 297 -6.18 17.80 -16.79
CA ILE A 297 -6.14 17.27 -18.17
C ILE A 297 -4.95 17.90 -18.93
N GLY A 298 -4.77 19.22 -18.83
CA GLY A 298 -3.64 19.96 -19.39
C GLY A 298 -2.26 19.57 -18.82
N ALA A 299 -2.21 18.85 -17.70
CA ALA A 299 -0.97 18.36 -17.10
C ALA A 299 -0.55 16.98 -17.61
N LEU A 300 -1.45 16.20 -18.20
CA LEU A 300 -1.10 14.88 -18.76
C LEU A 300 -0.02 15.01 -19.84
N THR A 301 0.95 14.11 -19.80
CA THR A 301 2.06 13.98 -20.75
C THR A 301 1.59 13.47 -22.10
N ALA A 302 2.40 13.71 -23.14
CA ALA A 302 2.13 13.20 -24.49
C ALA A 302 2.01 11.66 -24.53
N THR A 303 2.78 10.93 -23.72
CA THR A 303 2.71 9.47 -23.64
C THR A 303 1.39 8.99 -23.01
N GLN A 304 0.91 9.65 -21.96
CA GLN A 304 -0.39 9.34 -21.37
C GLN A 304 -1.53 9.63 -22.35
N PHE A 305 -1.46 10.76 -23.08
CA PHE A 305 -2.42 11.12 -24.12
C PHE A 305 -2.43 10.14 -25.29
N GLY A 306 -1.26 9.74 -25.79
CA GLY A 306 -1.15 8.76 -26.88
C GLY A 306 -1.67 7.37 -26.52
N ALA A 307 -1.87 7.07 -25.22
CA ALA A 307 -2.44 5.82 -24.73
C ALA A 307 -3.97 5.82 -24.62
N LEU A 308 -4.63 6.99 -24.72
CA LEU A 308 -6.08 7.10 -24.65
C LEU A 308 -6.76 6.35 -25.81
N SER A 309 -7.88 5.68 -25.53
CA SER A 309 -8.73 5.15 -26.60
C SER A 309 -9.54 6.29 -27.26
N ALA A 310 -10.08 6.03 -28.45
CA ALA A 310 -11.02 6.96 -29.10
C ALA A 310 -12.24 7.25 -28.22
N THR A 311 -12.74 6.22 -27.51
CA THR A 311 -13.83 6.37 -26.54
C THR A 311 -13.46 7.31 -25.39
N ASN A 312 -12.23 7.24 -24.87
CA ASN A 312 -11.79 8.16 -23.82
C ASN A 312 -11.73 9.61 -24.33
N LEU A 313 -11.28 9.83 -25.57
CA LEU A 313 -11.21 11.15 -26.17
C LEU A 313 -12.59 11.76 -26.39
N ALA A 314 -13.58 10.96 -26.82
CA ALA A 314 -14.98 11.38 -26.94
C ALA A 314 -15.67 11.64 -25.58
N GLY A 315 -15.04 11.25 -24.47
CA GLY A 315 -15.51 11.54 -23.11
C GLY A 315 -15.06 12.90 -22.57
N LEU A 316 -14.15 13.60 -23.27
CA LEU A 316 -13.72 14.95 -22.89
C LEU A 316 -14.79 15.97 -23.27
N ASP A 317 -15.00 16.98 -22.44
CA ASP A 317 -15.87 18.11 -22.80
C ASP A 317 -15.13 19.15 -23.65
N GLN A 318 -15.89 20.04 -24.31
CA GLN A 318 -15.34 21.09 -25.16
C GLN A 318 -14.34 22.01 -24.44
N THR A 319 -14.50 22.27 -23.13
CA THR A 319 -13.56 23.09 -22.35
C THR A 319 -12.25 22.35 -22.13
N GLN A 320 -12.32 21.05 -21.82
CA GLN A 320 -11.16 20.18 -21.67
C GLN A 320 -10.43 20.02 -23.01
N VAL A 321 -11.15 19.79 -24.12
CA VAL A 321 -10.57 19.70 -25.47
C VAL A 321 -9.89 21.01 -25.86
N ARG A 322 -10.52 22.17 -25.65
CA ARG A 322 -9.90 23.47 -25.93
C ARG A 322 -8.74 23.82 -25.01
N GLY A 323 -8.69 23.22 -23.82
CA GLY A 323 -7.60 23.36 -22.86
C GLY A 323 -6.34 22.57 -23.22
N LEU A 324 -6.40 21.66 -24.20
CA LEU A 324 -5.25 20.85 -24.61
C LEU A 324 -4.11 21.72 -25.15
N THR A 325 -2.90 21.46 -24.68
CA THR A 325 -1.68 22.11 -25.15
C THR A 325 -1.24 21.56 -26.51
N THR A 326 -0.43 22.32 -27.25
CA THR A 326 0.12 21.89 -28.54
C THR A 326 1.04 20.66 -28.42
N THR A 327 1.68 20.47 -27.27
CA THR A 327 2.45 19.26 -26.95
C THR A 327 1.56 18.04 -26.82
N GLN A 328 0.40 18.17 -26.17
CA GLN A 328 -0.57 17.08 -26.03
C GLN A 328 -1.22 16.74 -27.36
N THR A 329 -1.57 17.73 -28.18
CA THR A 329 -2.09 17.50 -29.54
C THR A 329 -1.05 16.82 -30.44
N GLY A 330 0.24 17.13 -30.26
CA GLY A 330 1.33 16.41 -30.91
C GLY A 330 1.48 14.94 -30.46
N GLY A 331 0.88 14.57 -29.32
CA GLY A 331 0.85 13.21 -28.79
C GLY A 331 -0.22 12.30 -29.40
N PHE A 332 -1.19 12.84 -30.15
CA PHE A 332 -2.19 12.00 -30.83
C PHE A 332 -1.55 11.02 -31.82
N THR A 333 -1.99 9.78 -31.81
CA THR A 333 -1.63 8.80 -32.83
C THR A 333 -2.51 8.96 -34.07
N ALA A 334 -2.03 8.55 -35.24
CA ALA A 334 -2.84 8.54 -36.46
C ALA A 334 -4.13 7.70 -36.32
N THR A 335 -4.07 6.60 -35.55
CA THR A 335 -5.23 5.76 -35.25
C THR A 335 -6.28 6.47 -34.40
N GLN A 336 -5.86 7.23 -33.38
CA GLN A 336 -6.77 8.07 -32.60
C GLN A 336 -7.42 9.11 -33.51
N MET A 337 -6.64 9.81 -34.35
CA MET A 337 -7.19 10.80 -35.30
C MET A 337 -8.20 10.20 -36.27
N ALA A 338 -7.98 8.96 -36.74
CA ALA A 338 -8.89 8.25 -37.63
C ALA A 338 -10.21 7.85 -36.96
N SER A 339 -10.20 7.76 -35.62
CA SER A 339 -11.32 7.24 -34.83
C SER A 339 -12.15 8.35 -34.16
N LEU A 340 -11.70 9.60 -34.22
CA LEU A 340 -12.48 10.75 -33.73
C LEU A 340 -13.69 10.99 -34.62
N SER A 341 -14.85 11.22 -34.00
CA SER A 341 -16.03 11.65 -34.76
C SER A 341 -15.85 13.09 -35.27
N ASP A 342 -16.69 13.47 -36.22
CA ASP A 342 -16.72 14.82 -36.78
C ASP A 342 -17.01 15.86 -35.69
N ALA A 343 -17.86 15.50 -34.72
CA ALA A 343 -18.19 16.33 -33.57
C ALA A 343 -16.97 16.52 -32.66
N ASP A 344 -16.29 15.43 -32.28
CA ASP A 344 -15.11 15.49 -31.41
C ASP A 344 -14.00 16.34 -32.06
N PHE A 345 -13.78 16.14 -33.36
CA PHE A 345 -12.76 16.88 -34.11
C PHE A 345 -13.10 18.37 -34.24
N ALA A 346 -14.39 18.72 -34.37
CA ALA A 346 -14.84 20.11 -34.44
C ALA A 346 -14.63 20.88 -33.13
N GLU A 347 -14.43 20.20 -31.99
CA GLU A 347 -14.11 20.85 -30.72
C GLU A 347 -12.68 21.39 -30.64
N LEU A 348 -11.78 20.91 -31.51
CA LEU A 348 -10.39 21.36 -31.56
C LEU A 348 -10.27 22.85 -31.96
N ALA A 349 -9.53 23.61 -31.15
CA ALA A 349 -9.19 24.98 -31.46
C ALA A 349 -8.23 25.07 -32.66
N THR A 350 -8.25 26.20 -33.35
CA THR A 350 -7.39 26.45 -34.53
C THR A 350 -5.89 26.28 -34.22
N THR A 351 -5.44 26.66 -33.02
CA THR A 351 -4.06 26.47 -32.57
C THR A 351 -3.68 25.00 -32.41
N GLN A 352 -4.63 24.15 -32.03
CA GLN A 352 -4.46 22.71 -31.87
C GLN A 352 -4.41 22.02 -33.23
N VAL A 353 -5.27 22.43 -34.17
CA VAL A 353 -5.22 21.97 -35.57
C VAL A 353 -3.89 22.36 -36.22
N ALA A 354 -3.39 23.57 -35.98
CA ALA A 354 -2.07 24.01 -36.47
C ALA A 354 -0.91 23.15 -35.93
N ALA A 355 -1.05 22.62 -34.71
CA ALA A 355 -0.04 21.82 -34.05
C ALA A 355 0.00 20.36 -34.52
N LEU A 356 -0.99 19.90 -35.30
CA LEU A 356 -0.99 18.55 -35.85
C LEU A 356 0.26 18.28 -36.69
N THR A 357 0.72 17.03 -36.70
CA THR A 357 1.83 16.55 -37.53
C THR A 357 1.32 16.04 -38.88
N ALA A 358 2.20 15.92 -39.88
CA ALA A 358 1.84 15.35 -41.17
C ALA A 358 1.28 13.91 -41.02
N THR A 359 1.86 13.11 -40.13
CA THR A 359 1.38 11.75 -39.82
C THR A 359 -0.04 11.75 -39.25
N GLN A 360 -0.35 12.69 -38.34
CA GLN A 360 -1.70 12.83 -37.77
C GLN A 360 -2.71 13.29 -38.83
N VAL A 361 -2.35 14.24 -39.69
CA VAL A 361 -3.21 14.68 -40.81
C VAL A 361 -3.48 13.55 -41.79
N GLY A 362 -2.48 12.69 -42.07
CA GLY A 362 -2.68 11.47 -42.87
C GLY A 362 -3.59 10.43 -42.22
N GLY A 363 -3.81 10.51 -40.90
CA GLY A 363 -4.74 9.67 -40.17
C GLY A 363 -6.18 10.20 -40.15
N LEU A 364 -6.45 11.45 -40.52
CA LEU A 364 -7.79 12.03 -40.46
C LEU A 364 -8.79 11.27 -41.36
N SER A 365 -10.02 11.09 -40.89
CA SER A 365 -11.07 10.57 -41.77
C SER A 365 -11.42 11.60 -42.85
N ILE A 366 -12.02 11.14 -43.97
CA ILE A 366 -12.51 12.07 -45.01
C ILE A 366 -13.54 13.03 -44.42
N THR A 367 -14.37 12.56 -43.49
CA THR A 367 -15.39 13.39 -42.84
C THR A 367 -14.78 14.45 -41.93
N ASN A 368 -13.71 14.16 -41.19
CA ASN A 368 -13.00 15.20 -40.44
C ASN A 368 -12.38 16.25 -41.37
N LEU A 369 -11.82 15.83 -42.50
CA LEU A 369 -11.22 16.75 -43.48
C LEU A 369 -12.27 17.66 -44.14
N THR A 370 -13.44 17.14 -44.50
CA THR A 370 -14.52 17.94 -45.09
C THR A 370 -15.26 18.78 -44.05
N GLY A 371 -15.19 18.41 -42.77
CA GLY A 371 -15.75 19.15 -41.63
C GLY A 371 -14.89 20.32 -41.12
N LEU A 372 -13.66 20.48 -41.61
CA LEU A 372 -12.78 21.59 -41.23
C LEU A 372 -13.42 22.95 -41.56
N SER A 373 -13.47 23.85 -40.57
CA SER A 373 -13.79 25.25 -40.85
C SER A 373 -12.70 25.90 -41.71
N ALA A 374 -13.02 26.99 -42.41
CA ALA A 374 -12.06 27.72 -43.24
C ALA A 374 -10.81 28.16 -42.45
N THR A 375 -10.98 28.51 -41.17
CA THR A 375 -9.87 28.92 -40.29
C THR A 375 -9.03 27.71 -39.85
N GLN A 376 -9.63 26.58 -39.53
CA GLN A 376 -8.89 25.34 -39.22
C GLN A 376 -8.15 24.80 -40.44
N PHE A 377 -8.75 24.84 -41.64
CA PHE A 377 -8.08 24.46 -42.87
C PHE A 377 -6.90 25.39 -43.19
N ALA A 378 -7.06 26.70 -43.04
CA ALA A 378 -5.98 27.67 -43.24
C ALA A 378 -4.83 27.52 -42.22
N ALA A 379 -5.10 26.93 -41.05
CA ALA A 379 -4.10 26.65 -40.03
C ALA A 379 -3.21 25.42 -40.34
N LEU A 380 -3.61 24.57 -41.29
CA LEU A 380 -2.79 23.47 -41.78
C LEU A 380 -1.73 24.02 -42.76
N ASP A 381 -0.50 24.20 -42.27
CA ASP A 381 0.59 24.68 -43.11
C ASP A 381 1.00 23.64 -44.19
N PRO A 382 1.69 24.05 -45.28
CA PRO A 382 2.03 23.15 -46.38
C PRO A 382 2.81 21.88 -45.98
N SER A 383 3.54 21.91 -44.86
CA SER A 383 4.24 20.74 -44.35
C SER A 383 3.29 19.62 -43.90
N LYS A 384 2.08 19.97 -43.46
CA LYS A 384 1.05 19.04 -42.97
C LYS A 384 0.22 18.45 -44.11
N ILE A 385 -0.01 19.24 -45.16
CA ILE A 385 -0.71 18.80 -46.38
C ILE A 385 0.00 17.61 -47.03
N ARG A 386 1.34 17.52 -46.92
CA ARG A 386 2.13 16.36 -47.38
C ARG A 386 1.76 15.05 -46.68
N GLY A 387 1.08 15.11 -45.55
CA GLY A 387 0.57 13.94 -44.84
C GLY A 387 -0.67 13.32 -45.47
N LEU A 388 -1.41 14.07 -46.31
CA LEU A 388 -2.64 13.57 -46.93
C LEU A 388 -2.34 12.39 -47.85
N THR A 389 -3.15 11.34 -47.70
CA THR A 389 -3.14 10.15 -48.53
C THR A 389 -3.86 10.39 -49.86
N ALA A 390 -3.58 9.56 -50.86
CA ALA A 390 -4.26 9.62 -52.15
C ALA A 390 -5.78 9.44 -52.01
N SER A 391 -6.22 8.59 -51.08
CA SER A 391 -7.65 8.39 -50.79
C SER A 391 -8.31 9.64 -50.21
N GLN A 392 -7.64 10.32 -49.28
CA GLN A 392 -8.14 11.59 -48.71
C GLN A 392 -8.24 12.67 -49.80
N LEU A 393 -7.19 12.84 -50.62
CA LEU A 393 -7.21 13.79 -51.74
C LEU A 393 -8.29 13.47 -52.78
N GLY A 394 -8.50 12.18 -53.08
CA GLY A 394 -9.57 11.73 -53.97
C GLY A 394 -10.97 11.98 -53.39
N GLY A 395 -11.13 11.87 -52.07
CA GLY A 395 -12.39 12.14 -51.35
C GLY A 395 -12.74 13.63 -51.25
N LEU A 396 -11.74 14.52 -51.31
CA LEU A 396 -11.92 15.97 -51.36
C LEU A 396 -12.24 16.50 -52.78
N GLY A 397 -12.07 15.66 -53.80
CA GLY A 397 -12.42 16.01 -55.17
C GLY A 397 -13.93 16.16 -55.38
N PRO A 398 -14.37 16.92 -56.42
CA PRO A 398 -15.78 17.02 -56.75
C PRO A 398 -16.36 15.61 -56.97
N PRO A 399 -17.60 15.33 -56.54
CA PRO A 399 -18.19 13.99 -56.64
C PRO A 399 -18.08 13.51 -58.08
N THR A 400 -17.28 12.45 -58.30
CA THR A 400 -17.03 11.95 -59.64
C THR A 400 -18.37 11.54 -60.27
N SER A 401 -18.74 12.20 -61.37
CA SER A 401 -19.90 11.86 -62.17
C SER A 401 -19.65 10.52 -62.87
N ARG A 402 -19.86 9.41 -62.16
CA ARG A 402 -19.91 8.09 -62.78
C ARG A 402 -21.18 7.99 -63.62
N GLY A 403 -21.04 8.19 -64.93
CA GLY A 403 -21.85 7.53 -65.94
C GLY A 403 -22.84 8.38 -66.72
N SER A 404 -22.39 9.38 -67.47
CA SER A 404 -23.07 9.71 -68.74
C SER A 404 -22.33 8.99 -69.87
N HIS A 405 -22.85 7.83 -70.27
CA HIS A 405 -22.48 7.14 -71.51
C HIS A 405 -22.51 8.12 -72.68
N ARG A 406 -21.34 8.48 -73.20
CA ARG A 406 -21.22 9.09 -74.53
C ARG A 406 -21.20 7.92 -75.53
N PRO A 407 -22.17 7.81 -76.46
CA PRO A 407 -22.19 6.68 -77.38
C PRO A 407 -20.98 6.76 -78.31
N ARG A 408 -20.34 5.61 -78.51
CA ARG A 408 -19.20 5.41 -79.40
C ARG A 408 -19.57 5.80 -80.84
N SER A 409 -18.92 6.84 -81.39
CA SER A 409 -18.86 7.03 -82.84
C SER A 409 -17.86 6.04 -83.42
N SER A 410 -18.37 5.17 -84.28
CA SER A 410 -17.65 4.18 -85.07
C SER A 410 -16.67 4.80 -86.08
N ALA A 411 -15.49 4.16 -86.18
CA ALA A 411 -14.63 4.02 -87.35
C ALA A 411 -13.84 5.24 -87.88
N CYS A 412 -12.51 5.19 -87.69
CA CYS A 412 -11.54 5.54 -88.72
C CYS A 412 -10.25 4.73 -88.47
N GLN A 413 -10.07 3.66 -89.24
CA GLN A 413 -8.81 2.90 -89.35
C GLN A 413 -8.23 3.16 -90.75
N PRO A 414 -6.91 3.36 -90.92
CA PRO A 414 -6.30 3.64 -92.22
C PRO A 414 -6.07 2.34 -93.02
N PRO A 415 -5.99 2.39 -94.36
CA PRO A 415 -5.95 1.19 -95.20
C PRO A 415 -4.51 0.68 -95.36
N ARG A 416 -4.34 -0.64 -95.37
CA ARG A 416 -3.21 -1.28 -96.08
C ARG A 416 -3.73 -2.40 -96.96
N SER A 417 -3.44 -2.23 -98.24
CA SER A 417 -4.05 -2.84 -99.41
C SER A 417 -3.56 -4.27 -99.68
N ALA A 418 -4.47 -5.12 -100.14
CA ALA A 418 -4.16 -6.30 -100.94
C ALA A 418 -4.88 -6.18 -102.28
N LEU A 419 -4.12 -6.13 -103.37
CA LEU A 419 -4.55 -6.63 -104.67
C LEU A 419 -3.35 -7.39 -105.24
N CYS A 420 -3.49 -8.71 -105.26
CA CYS A 420 -2.56 -9.64 -105.87
C CYS A 420 -2.48 -9.41 -107.39
N ARG A 421 -1.25 -9.38 -107.94
CA ARG A 421 -0.89 -10.28 -109.05
C ARG A 421 0.65 -10.36 -109.24
N PRO A 422 1.17 -11.50 -109.78
CA PRO A 422 2.58 -11.92 -109.76
C PRO A 422 3.22 -11.83 -111.18
N PRO A 423 4.31 -12.55 -111.50
CA PRO A 423 5.65 -12.61 -110.91
C PRO A 423 6.74 -12.27 -111.96
N THR A 424 7.95 -11.88 -111.53
CA THR A 424 9.23 -12.27 -112.18
C THR A 424 10.43 -11.80 -111.35
N SER A 425 11.31 -12.75 -111.01
CA SER A 425 12.69 -12.60 -110.49
C SER A 425 13.63 -11.94 -111.52
N PRO A 426 14.98 -11.96 -111.37
CA PRO A 426 15.88 -12.02 -110.20
C PRO A 426 16.81 -10.77 -110.20
N ARG A 427 17.65 -10.45 -109.21
CA ARG A 427 18.80 -11.19 -108.64
C ARG A 427 19.27 -10.46 -107.39
#